data_AF-A0A0K8UUI0-F1
#
_entry.id   AF-A0A0K8UUI0-F1
#
_cell.length_a   1.000
_cell.length_b   1.000
_cell.length_c   1.000
_cell.angle_alpha   90.00
_cell.angle_beta   90.00
_cell.angle_gamma   90.00
#
_symmetry.space_group_name_H-M   'P 1'
#
loop_
_entity.id
_entity.type
_entity.pdbx_description
1 polymer ?
#
loop_
_entity_poly.entity_id
_entity_poly.type
_entity_poly.pdbx_seq_one_letter_code
_entity_poly.pdbx_strand_id
1 'polypeptide(L)'
;MDAMETIDEQSKSEMSISPSPSPENLRICLVGDVVNDTETVEAARCFNVPVITSENGLDVLNDYAWRTFFVLKDFEGPIYDAIHRNKQCILGPPALQHAAESKDGLIRNARPVYNYSMRGVVTCFTGIRKKDELTRLVNLIHSMGGCIRKDMNSKITHLICSHSGGDKYQYAKTFRLTVVRPAWVYAAWERRDELQFRATTDDFSREHKLKAFEGQKICFFGFPADEHQHMVDVLLSNGGVPAELDDPECSHVVVDEHTTQAKPEPKNHRTHILKSDWFWYTIQNGYADEMDYLFGDYLDSIANTPNTDRRDSLPISFNKRKRKRFSQRIQFEG
;
A
#
# COMPACT_ATOMS: atom_id res chain seq x y z
N MET A 1 -9.56 -10.52 22.72
CA MET A 1 -10.97 -10.75 22.40
C MET A 1 -11.74 -9.57 22.94
N ASP A 2 -12.66 -9.02 22.15
CA ASP A 2 -13.55 -7.89 22.46
C ASP A 2 -12.96 -6.48 22.34
N ALA A 3 -12.78 -6.06 21.08
CA ALA A 3 -12.87 -4.65 20.66
C ALA A 3 -13.21 -4.53 19.16
N MET A 4 -13.95 -5.50 18.59
CA MET A 4 -14.25 -5.54 17.16
C MET A 4 -15.64 -6.13 16.85
N GLU A 5 -16.60 -5.85 17.73
CA GLU A 5 -18.02 -5.88 17.43
C GLU A 5 -18.54 -4.45 17.52
N THR A 6 -19.52 -4.09 16.68
CA THR A 6 -20.11 -2.75 16.44
C THR A 6 -19.51 -1.89 15.32
N ILE A 7 -19.46 -2.42 14.09
CA ILE A 7 -19.74 -1.61 12.89
C ILE A 7 -20.51 -2.46 11.87
N ASP A 8 -21.66 -2.99 12.28
CA ASP A 8 -22.66 -3.49 11.34
C ASP A 8 -24.01 -3.56 12.03
N GLU A 9 -24.67 -2.40 12.18
CA GLU A 9 -26.12 -2.30 12.43
C GLU A 9 -26.50 -0.82 12.50
N GLN A 10 -26.97 -0.26 11.38
CA GLN A 10 -27.87 0.89 11.38
C GLN A 10 -28.67 0.87 10.08
N SER A 11 -29.63 -0.05 10.04
CA SER A 11 -30.76 0.00 9.12
C SER A 11 -32.04 -0.06 9.93
N LYS A 12 -32.98 0.84 9.61
CA LYS A 12 -34.32 1.09 10.18
C LYS A 12 -34.41 2.08 11.35
N SER A 13 -34.78 3.32 11.02
CA SER A 13 -36.07 3.87 11.46
C SER A 13 -36.55 5.05 10.58
N GLU A 14 -37.75 4.84 10.06
CA GLU A 14 -38.87 5.75 9.78
C GLU A 14 -38.70 7.13 9.09
N MET A 15 -39.07 7.10 7.80
CA MET A 15 -39.83 8.08 7.01
C MET A 15 -40.11 9.48 7.60
N SER A 16 -39.39 10.46 7.09
CA SER A 16 -39.99 11.71 6.61
C SER A 16 -39.93 11.71 5.09
N ILE A 17 -41.10 11.69 4.44
CA ILE A 17 -41.20 11.68 2.98
C ILE A 17 -40.86 13.10 2.49
N SER A 18 -39.59 13.35 2.23
CA SER A 18 -39.19 14.33 1.23
C SER A 18 -39.24 13.62 -0.13
N PRO A 19 -39.78 14.26 -1.19
CA PRO A 19 -39.82 13.64 -2.50
C PRO A 19 -38.39 13.32 -2.94
N SER A 20 -38.12 12.05 -3.24
CA SER A 20 -36.87 11.66 -3.89
C SER A 20 -36.77 12.42 -5.22
N PRO A 21 -35.67 13.13 -5.50
CA PRO A 21 -35.53 13.87 -6.75
C PRO A 21 -35.72 12.92 -7.93
N SER A 22 -36.61 13.29 -8.85
CA SER A 22 -36.74 12.63 -10.14
C SER A 22 -35.38 12.63 -10.86
N PRO A 23 -35.05 11.59 -11.65
CA PRO A 23 -33.74 11.43 -12.27
C PRO A 23 -33.36 12.52 -13.32
N GLU A 24 -34.16 13.57 -13.48
CA GLU A 24 -34.05 14.56 -14.58
C GLU A 24 -33.55 15.94 -14.15
N ASN A 25 -33.47 16.25 -12.84
CA ASN A 25 -32.98 17.54 -12.35
C ASN A 25 -31.54 17.46 -11.82
N LEU A 26 -30.57 17.35 -12.74
CA LEU A 26 -29.14 17.36 -12.41
C LEU A 26 -28.56 18.77 -12.58
N ARG A 27 -27.68 19.19 -11.67
CA ARG A 27 -26.92 20.43 -11.81
C ARG A 27 -25.51 20.31 -11.25
N ILE A 28 -24.63 21.20 -11.68
CA ILE A 28 -23.28 21.35 -11.12
C ILE A 28 -23.23 22.64 -10.31
N CYS A 29 -22.68 22.59 -9.09
CA CYS A 29 -22.41 23.75 -8.26
C CYS A 29 -20.89 23.92 -8.11
N LEU A 30 -20.36 25.02 -8.65
CA LEU A 30 -18.97 25.43 -8.45
C LEU A 30 -18.88 26.21 -7.14
N VAL A 31 -18.10 25.70 -6.18
CA VAL A 31 -18.01 26.28 -4.83
C VAL A 31 -16.74 27.12 -4.68
N GLY A 32 -16.89 28.34 -4.18
CA GLY A 32 -15.79 29.26 -3.88
C GLY A 32 -14.91 29.54 -5.10
N ASP A 33 -13.59 29.45 -4.91
CA ASP A 33 -12.59 29.79 -5.93
C ASP A 33 -12.49 28.81 -7.12
N VAL A 34 -13.33 27.78 -7.17
CA VAL A 34 -13.46 26.91 -8.35
C VAL A 34 -13.94 27.70 -9.56
N VAL A 35 -14.76 28.74 -9.37
CA VAL A 35 -15.27 29.59 -10.47
C VAL A 35 -14.16 30.31 -11.23
N ASN A 36 -13.00 30.51 -10.60
CA ASN A 36 -11.85 31.19 -11.21
C ASN A 36 -11.02 30.25 -12.10
N ASP A 37 -11.24 28.94 -12.03
CA ASP A 37 -10.59 27.95 -12.88
C ASP A 37 -11.35 27.80 -14.20
N THR A 38 -10.79 28.39 -15.26
CA THR A 38 -11.43 28.45 -16.59
C THR A 38 -11.65 27.06 -17.17
N GLU A 39 -10.68 26.15 -17.03
CA GLU A 39 -10.77 24.79 -17.57
C GLU A 39 -11.88 23.99 -16.87
N THR A 40 -12.04 24.17 -15.56
CA THR A 40 -13.11 23.52 -14.80
C THR A 40 -14.49 24.08 -15.14
N VAL A 41 -14.61 25.39 -15.35
CA VAL A 41 -15.87 26.02 -15.79
C VAL A 41 -16.27 25.53 -17.18
N GLU A 42 -15.32 25.41 -18.10
CA GLU A 42 -15.54 24.87 -19.44
C GLU A 42 -15.97 23.40 -19.38
N ALA A 43 -15.27 22.58 -18.60
CA ALA A 43 -15.64 21.18 -18.38
C ALA A 43 -17.06 21.03 -17.81
N ALA A 44 -17.46 21.87 -16.85
CA ALA A 44 -18.80 21.87 -16.29
C ALA A 44 -19.89 22.12 -17.36
N ARG A 45 -19.64 23.04 -18.30
CA ARG A 45 -20.59 23.39 -19.36
C ARG A 45 -20.75 22.29 -20.40
N CYS A 46 -19.76 21.42 -20.60
CA CYS A 46 -19.83 20.31 -21.56
C CYS A 46 -20.92 19.27 -21.23
N PHE A 47 -21.39 19.20 -19.98
CA PHE A 47 -22.39 18.21 -19.56
C PHE A 47 -23.83 18.58 -19.90
N ASN A 48 -24.10 19.76 -20.48
CA ASN A 48 -25.45 20.24 -20.80
C ASN A 48 -26.43 20.24 -19.61
N VAL A 49 -25.92 20.42 -18.40
CA VAL A 49 -26.71 20.60 -17.17
C VAL A 49 -26.57 22.04 -16.66
N PRO A 50 -27.54 22.57 -15.92
CA PRO A 50 -27.38 23.86 -15.25
C PRO A 50 -26.11 23.91 -14.39
N VAL A 51 -25.31 24.95 -14.60
CA VAL A 51 -24.11 25.24 -13.79
C VAL A 51 -24.40 26.47 -12.97
N ILE A 52 -24.33 26.33 -11.65
CA ILE A 52 -24.51 27.41 -10.68
C ILE A 52 -23.22 27.62 -9.89
N THR A 53 -23.10 28.79 -9.28
CA THR A 53 -21.97 29.15 -8.43
C THR A 53 -22.46 29.46 -7.02
N SER A 54 -21.72 29.05 -6.01
CA SER A 54 -21.98 29.41 -4.62
C SER A 54 -20.67 29.70 -3.89
N GLU A 55 -20.68 30.63 -2.96
CA GLU A 55 -19.50 30.94 -2.14
C GLU A 55 -19.09 29.75 -1.26
N ASN A 56 -20.07 29.03 -0.69
CA ASN A 56 -19.82 27.92 0.24
C ASN A 56 -20.67 26.66 -0.02
N GLY A 57 -21.55 26.68 -1.02
CA GLY A 57 -22.43 25.56 -1.39
C GLY A 57 -23.55 25.24 -0.38
N LEU A 58 -23.59 25.90 0.79
CA LEU A 58 -24.55 25.56 1.86
C LEU A 58 -25.97 26.06 1.55
N ASP A 59 -26.08 27.13 0.78
CA ASP A 59 -27.32 27.71 0.26
C ASP A 59 -28.12 26.73 -0.62
N VAL A 60 -27.42 25.81 -1.28
CA VAL A 60 -28.01 24.85 -2.22
C VAL A 60 -28.12 23.42 -1.67
N LEU A 61 -27.65 23.17 -0.45
CA LEU A 61 -27.67 21.83 0.16
C LEU A 61 -29.08 21.29 0.42
N ASN A 62 -30.01 22.17 0.79
CA ASN A 62 -31.39 21.82 1.14
C ASN A 62 -32.34 21.88 -0.06
N ASP A 63 -31.82 22.08 -1.26
CA ASP A 63 -32.62 22.08 -2.48
C ASP A 63 -32.79 20.65 -2.99
N TYR A 64 -33.73 19.94 -2.37
CA TYR A 64 -34.05 18.54 -2.69
C TYR A 64 -34.71 18.35 -4.06
N ALA A 65 -35.10 19.45 -4.74
CA ALA A 65 -35.63 19.39 -6.10
C ALA A 65 -34.53 19.10 -7.13
N TRP A 66 -33.26 19.36 -6.78
CA TRP A 66 -32.10 19.15 -7.63
C TRP A 66 -31.13 18.15 -7.02
N ARG A 67 -30.58 17.30 -7.87
CA ARG A 67 -29.35 16.59 -7.54
C ARG A 67 -28.16 17.44 -7.95
N THR A 68 -27.39 17.87 -6.96
CA THR A 68 -26.26 18.77 -7.15
C THR A 68 -24.95 18.02 -7.08
N PHE A 69 -24.10 18.20 -8.11
CA PHE A 69 -22.70 17.82 -8.09
C PHE A 69 -21.89 19.02 -7.62
N PHE A 70 -21.33 18.93 -6.43
CA PHE A 70 -20.51 19.99 -5.86
C PHE A 70 -19.08 19.83 -6.33
N VAL A 71 -18.49 20.92 -6.81
CA VAL A 71 -17.09 20.96 -7.23
C VAL A 71 -16.33 21.81 -6.22
N LEU A 72 -15.32 21.23 -5.57
CA LEU A 72 -14.52 21.87 -4.51
C LEU A 72 -13.02 21.65 -4.73
N LYS A 73 -12.20 22.69 -4.49
CA LYS A 73 -10.73 22.61 -4.54
C LYS A 73 -10.09 21.93 -3.33
N ASP A 74 -10.76 21.94 -2.19
CA ASP A 74 -10.25 21.38 -0.93
C ASP A 74 -11.22 20.33 -0.39
N PHE A 75 -10.70 19.14 -0.10
CA PHE A 75 -11.45 18.03 0.49
C PHE A 75 -11.24 17.95 2.01
N GLU A 76 -11.13 19.13 2.62
CA GLU A 76 -10.96 19.30 4.05
C GLU A 76 -11.59 20.63 4.49
N GLY A 77 -11.85 20.74 5.78
CA GLY A 77 -12.45 21.93 6.38
C GLY A 77 -13.97 21.92 6.45
N PRO A 78 -14.56 22.96 7.07
CA PRO A 78 -15.96 22.95 7.50
C PRO A 78 -16.95 22.91 6.34
N ILE A 79 -16.60 23.50 5.20
CA ILE A 79 -17.44 23.50 3.99
C ILE A 79 -17.54 22.08 3.41
N TYR A 80 -16.39 21.44 3.18
CA TYR A 80 -16.35 20.06 2.71
C TYR A 80 -17.09 19.12 3.67
N ASP A 81 -16.83 19.22 4.98
CA ASP A 81 -17.46 18.37 5.98
C ASP A 81 -18.99 18.55 6.02
N ALA A 82 -19.49 19.78 5.86
CA ALA A 82 -20.91 20.05 5.80
C ALA A 82 -21.57 19.41 4.56
N ILE A 83 -20.96 19.53 3.38
CA ILE A 83 -21.50 18.95 2.14
C ILE A 83 -21.40 17.43 2.17
N HIS A 84 -20.27 16.89 2.63
CA HIS A 84 -20.02 15.45 2.70
C HIS A 84 -20.99 14.74 3.65
N ARG A 85 -21.31 15.35 4.80
CA ARG A 85 -22.33 14.81 5.74
C ARG A 85 -23.71 14.67 5.12
N ASN A 86 -24.05 15.51 4.14
CA ASN A 86 -25.33 15.45 3.43
C ASN A 86 -25.37 14.41 2.29
N LYS A 87 -24.31 13.60 2.14
CA LYS A 87 -24.20 12.51 1.14
C LYS A 87 -24.41 13.00 -0.31
N GLN A 88 -24.06 14.25 -0.57
CA GLN A 88 -24.07 14.82 -1.92
C GLN A 88 -22.85 14.35 -2.71
N CYS A 89 -22.92 14.43 -4.04
CA CYS A 89 -21.79 14.08 -4.88
C CYS A 89 -20.77 15.22 -4.87
N ILE A 90 -19.54 14.93 -4.47
CA ILE A 90 -18.45 15.91 -4.41
C ILE A 90 -17.37 15.48 -5.39
N LEU A 91 -16.97 16.42 -6.25
CA LEU A 91 -15.90 16.27 -7.23
C LEU A 91 -14.82 17.32 -7.00
N GLY A 92 -13.57 16.96 -7.29
CA GLY A 92 -12.50 17.94 -7.47
C GLY A 92 -12.51 18.51 -8.89
N PRO A 93 -11.86 19.67 -9.11
CA PRO A 93 -11.69 20.24 -10.45
C PRO A 93 -11.09 19.22 -11.45
N PRO A 94 -10.00 18.48 -11.13
CA PRO A 94 -9.44 17.50 -12.05
C PRO A 94 -10.37 16.33 -12.35
N ALA A 95 -11.19 15.89 -11.39
CA ALA A 95 -12.19 14.84 -11.63
C ALA A 95 -13.27 15.29 -12.62
N LEU A 96 -13.75 16.53 -12.52
CA LEU A 96 -14.76 17.06 -13.44
C LEU A 96 -14.21 17.18 -14.86
N GLN A 97 -12.99 17.72 -14.99
CA GLN A 97 -12.28 17.85 -16.27
C GLN A 97 -12.08 16.48 -16.93
N HIS A 98 -11.59 15.48 -16.19
CA HIS A 98 -11.44 14.12 -16.70
C HIS A 98 -12.78 13.47 -17.11
N ALA A 99 -13.86 13.73 -16.37
CA ALA A 99 -15.20 13.24 -16.71
C ALA A 99 -15.72 13.88 -18.01
N ALA A 100 -15.38 15.14 -18.28
CA ALA A 100 -15.73 15.82 -19.52
C ALA A 100 -14.96 15.24 -20.72
N GLU A 101 -13.66 14.96 -20.55
CA GLU A 101 -12.82 14.34 -21.59
C GLU A 101 -13.24 12.91 -21.94
N SER A 102 -13.51 12.09 -20.92
CA SER A 102 -13.84 10.67 -21.09
C SER A 102 -15.23 10.42 -21.70
N LYS A 103 -16.11 11.42 -21.71
CA LYS A 103 -17.53 11.31 -22.11
C LYS A 103 -18.32 10.24 -21.34
N ASP A 104 -17.79 9.80 -20.19
CA ASP A 104 -18.46 8.86 -19.27
C ASP A 104 -19.69 9.50 -18.60
N GLY A 105 -19.86 10.82 -18.74
CA GLY A 105 -20.93 11.60 -18.12
C GLY A 105 -20.69 11.85 -16.63
N LEU A 106 -21.67 12.45 -15.95
CA LEU A 106 -21.61 12.67 -14.51
C LEU A 106 -21.94 11.37 -13.75
N ILE A 107 -20.90 10.62 -13.42
CA ILE A 107 -21.04 9.38 -12.64
C ILE A 107 -21.38 9.72 -11.20
N ARG A 108 -22.44 9.09 -10.70
CA ARG A 108 -22.84 9.20 -9.29
C ARG A 108 -21.91 8.38 -8.41
N ASN A 109 -21.02 9.06 -7.71
CA ASN A 109 -20.20 8.47 -6.66
C ASN A 109 -20.73 8.84 -5.29
N ALA A 110 -20.95 7.84 -4.44
CA ALA A 110 -21.35 8.05 -3.04
C ALA A 110 -20.21 8.59 -2.17
N ARG A 111 -18.97 8.43 -2.64
CA ARG A 111 -17.76 8.96 -2.01
C ARG A 111 -17.26 10.17 -2.81
N PRO A 112 -16.70 11.19 -2.16
CA PRO A 112 -16.03 12.28 -2.84
C PRO A 112 -14.88 11.78 -3.71
N VAL A 113 -14.72 12.35 -4.90
CA VAL A 113 -13.63 12.04 -5.83
C VAL A 113 -12.96 13.32 -6.30
N TYR A 114 -11.72 13.54 -5.88
CA TYR A 114 -10.93 14.70 -6.25
C TYR A 114 -10.35 14.61 -7.66
N ASN A 115 -9.77 13.45 -7.97
CA ASN A 115 -9.18 13.13 -9.26
C ASN A 115 -9.25 11.62 -9.51
N TYR A 116 -8.66 11.18 -10.62
CA TYR A 116 -8.63 9.78 -11.04
C TYR A 116 -7.22 9.21 -11.15
N SER A 117 -6.25 9.75 -10.41
CA SER A 117 -4.84 9.32 -10.49
C SER A 117 -4.65 7.86 -10.04
N MET A 118 -5.55 7.33 -9.21
CA MET A 118 -5.61 5.94 -8.76
C MET A 118 -6.77 5.15 -9.41
N ARG A 119 -7.33 5.61 -10.54
CA ARG A 119 -8.37 4.85 -11.25
C ARG A 119 -7.85 3.47 -11.67
N GLY A 120 -8.57 2.43 -11.29
CA GLY A 120 -8.20 1.03 -11.52
C GLY A 120 -7.33 0.42 -10.42
N VAL A 121 -6.87 1.21 -9.45
CA VAL A 121 -6.16 0.69 -8.29
C VAL A 121 -7.16 0.03 -7.34
N VAL A 122 -6.92 -1.25 -7.04
CA VAL A 122 -7.57 -1.98 -5.95
C VAL A 122 -6.51 -2.39 -4.94
N THR A 123 -6.57 -1.83 -3.73
CA THR A 123 -5.55 -1.99 -2.69
C THR A 123 -6.00 -2.85 -1.52
N CYS A 124 -5.01 -3.42 -0.85
CA CYS A 124 -5.12 -3.98 0.49
C CYS A 124 -3.99 -3.42 1.37
N PHE A 125 -4.18 -3.42 2.69
CA PHE A 125 -3.19 -2.96 3.67
C PHE A 125 -2.67 -4.10 4.55
N THR A 126 -1.41 -3.97 4.96
CA THR A 126 -0.82 -4.72 6.09
C THR A 126 0.26 -3.89 6.80
N GLY A 127 0.45 -4.12 8.10
CA GLY A 127 1.51 -3.46 8.89
C GLY A 127 1.25 -1.99 9.30
N ILE A 128 0.09 -1.42 8.98
CA ILE A 128 -0.27 -0.04 9.38
C ILE A 128 -0.99 -0.09 10.73
N ARG A 129 -0.26 0.29 11.80
CA ARG A 129 -0.76 0.18 13.19
C ARG A 129 -1.52 1.43 13.67
N LYS A 130 -1.21 2.60 13.12
CA LYS A 130 -1.85 3.86 13.51
C LYS A 130 -3.21 4.00 12.82
N LYS A 131 -4.29 4.00 13.60
CA LYS A 131 -5.67 4.11 13.08
C LYS A 131 -5.90 5.38 12.27
N ASP A 132 -5.36 6.50 12.72
CA ASP A 132 -5.54 7.80 12.06
C ASP A 132 -4.82 7.82 10.70
N GLU A 133 -3.62 7.24 10.63
CA GLU A 133 -2.87 7.08 9.39
C GLU A 133 -3.63 6.18 8.40
N LEU A 134 -4.14 5.04 8.86
CA LEU A 134 -4.95 4.15 8.03
C LEU A 134 -6.20 4.86 7.49
N THR A 135 -6.90 5.61 8.35
CA THR A 135 -8.10 6.37 7.97
C THR A 135 -7.76 7.43 6.92
N ARG A 136 -6.64 8.15 7.10
CA ARG A 136 -6.16 9.14 6.13
C ARG A 136 -5.84 8.49 4.79
N LEU A 137 -5.07 7.41 4.75
CA LEU A 137 -4.75 6.68 3.52
C LEU A 137 -6.02 6.19 2.81
N VAL A 138 -6.99 5.66 3.57
CA VAL A 138 -8.27 5.21 3.04
C VAL A 138 -9.02 6.35 2.34
N ASN A 139 -9.06 7.52 2.97
CA ASN A 139 -9.72 8.70 2.40
C ASN A 139 -9.01 9.17 1.13
N LEU A 140 -7.68 9.30 1.15
CA LEU A 140 -6.90 9.74 0.00
C LEU A 140 -7.06 8.82 -1.21
N ILE A 141 -6.99 7.49 -1.01
CA ILE A 141 -7.16 6.52 -2.10
C ILE A 141 -8.55 6.63 -2.73
N HIS A 142 -9.61 6.75 -1.91
CA HIS A 142 -10.96 6.94 -2.45
C HIS A 142 -11.09 8.27 -3.20
N SER A 143 -10.53 9.35 -2.66
CA SER A 143 -10.51 10.66 -3.31
C SER A 143 -9.75 10.64 -4.65
N MET A 144 -8.81 9.72 -4.85
CA MET A 144 -8.11 9.55 -6.13
C MET A 144 -8.74 8.50 -7.06
N GLY A 145 -9.95 8.02 -6.73
CA GLY A 145 -10.69 7.04 -7.54
C GLY A 145 -10.23 5.59 -7.38
N GLY A 146 -9.43 5.29 -6.35
CA GLY A 146 -9.02 3.95 -5.99
C GLY A 146 -10.05 3.20 -5.14
N CYS A 147 -9.90 1.88 -5.07
CA CYS A 147 -10.74 0.97 -4.29
C CYS A 147 -9.92 0.24 -3.24
N ILE A 148 -10.52 -0.02 -2.07
CA ILE A 148 -9.87 -0.78 -0.99
C ILE A 148 -10.66 -2.06 -0.71
N ARG A 149 -9.94 -3.13 -0.35
CA ARG A 149 -10.51 -4.38 0.16
C ARG A 149 -9.80 -4.80 1.44
N LYS A 150 -10.57 -5.34 2.38
CA LYS A 150 -10.07 -5.88 3.65
C LYS A 150 -9.20 -7.12 3.42
N ASP A 151 -9.72 -8.02 2.59
CA ASP A 151 -9.14 -9.34 2.35
C ASP A 151 -8.46 -9.40 0.98
N MET A 152 -7.36 -10.17 0.95
CA MET A 152 -6.58 -10.39 -0.26
C MET A 152 -7.35 -11.31 -1.21
N ASN A 153 -7.41 -10.94 -2.49
CA ASN A 153 -8.07 -11.74 -3.54
C ASN A 153 -7.52 -11.36 -4.92
N SER A 154 -7.97 -12.06 -5.96
CA SER A 154 -7.50 -11.90 -7.33
C SER A 154 -7.79 -10.53 -7.96
N LYS A 155 -8.65 -9.69 -7.37
CA LYS A 155 -8.90 -8.32 -7.83
C LYS A 155 -7.91 -7.31 -7.27
N ILE A 156 -7.11 -7.67 -6.26
CA ILE A 156 -6.11 -6.78 -5.69
C ILE A 156 -5.00 -6.55 -6.71
N THR A 157 -4.63 -5.29 -6.88
CA THR A 157 -3.57 -4.86 -7.82
C THR A 157 -2.34 -4.37 -7.06
N HIS A 158 -2.54 -3.77 -5.89
CA HIS A 158 -1.49 -3.17 -5.08
C HIS A 158 -1.61 -3.59 -3.62
N LEU A 159 -0.48 -3.89 -2.99
CA LEU A 159 -0.37 -4.04 -1.55
C LEU A 159 0.35 -2.81 -1.00
N ILE A 160 -0.30 -2.12 -0.05
CA ILE A 160 0.34 -1.04 0.71
C ILE A 160 0.78 -1.61 2.06
N CYS A 161 2.08 -1.58 2.31
CA CYS A 161 2.64 -2.11 3.54
C CYS A 161 3.90 -1.38 4.00
N SER A 162 4.24 -1.55 5.27
CA SER A 162 5.41 -0.95 5.93
C SER A 162 6.50 -1.97 6.25
N HIS A 163 6.23 -3.26 6.09
CA HIS A 163 7.15 -4.35 6.43
C HIS A 163 7.08 -5.45 5.36
N SER A 164 8.22 -6.07 5.10
CA SER A 164 8.42 -7.13 4.11
C SER A 164 8.15 -8.50 4.72
N GLY A 165 6.90 -8.80 5.06
CA GLY A 165 6.55 -10.09 5.69
C GLY A 165 5.06 -10.33 5.90
N GLY A 166 4.73 -11.59 6.22
CA GLY A 166 3.38 -12.10 6.47
C GLY A 166 2.58 -12.47 5.21
N ASP A 167 1.47 -13.17 5.42
CA ASP A 167 0.68 -13.84 4.37
C ASP A 167 0.27 -12.92 3.22
N LYS A 168 -0.13 -11.68 3.54
CA LYS A 168 -0.51 -10.69 2.52
C LYS A 168 0.68 -10.28 1.64
N TYR A 169 1.87 -10.15 2.22
CA TYR A 169 3.10 -9.84 1.48
C TYR A 169 3.51 -11.01 0.61
N GLN A 170 3.52 -12.23 1.17
CA GLN A 170 3.80 -13.46 0.43
C GLN A 170 2.85 -13.64 -0.77
N TYR A 171 1.55 -13.44 -0.56
CA TYR A 171 0.57 -13.45 -1.64
C TYR A 171 0.93 -12.42 -2.73
N ALA A 172 1.17 -11.17 -2.32
CA ALA A 172 1.49 -10.09 -3.26
C ALA A 172 2.74 -10.39 -4.09
N LYS A 173 3.79 -10.97 -3.47
CA LYS A 173 5.00 -11.41 -4.17
C LYS A 173 4.74 -12.57 -5.13
N THR A 174 3.98 -13.57 -4.70
CA THR A 174 3.64 -14.76 -5.49
C THR A 174 2.86 -14.40 -6.76
N PHE A 175 1.87 -13.52 -6.63
CA PHE A 175 1.02 -13.06 -7.74
C PHE A 175 1.54 -11.80 -8.43
N ARG A 176 2.78 -11.37 -8.12
CA ARG A 176 3.46 -10.22 -8.73
C ARG A 176 2.65 -8.92 -8.67
N LEU A 177 1.95 -8.72 -7.57
CA LEU A 177 1.26 -7.46 -7.28
C LEU A 177 2.29 -6.35 -7.01
N THR A 178 1.88 -5.10 -7.24
CA THR A 178 2.72 -3.95 -6.90
C THR A 178 2.73 -3.75 -5.39
N VAL A 179 3.91 -3.90 -4.76
CA VAL A 179 4.09 -3.72 -3.31
C VAL A 179 4.76 -2.38 -3.04
N VAL A 180 4.05 -1.47 -2.38
CA VAL A 180 4.48 -0.08 -2.17
C VAL A 180 4.31 0.36 -0.72
N ARG A 181 5.09 1.38 -0.35
CA ARG A 181 5.00 2.05 0.95
C ARG A 181 3.76 2.95 1.03
N PRO A 182 3.27 3.27 2.24
CA PRO A 182 2.24 4.31 2.43
C PRO A 182 2.59 5.66 1.78
N ALA A 183 3.89 6.00 1.72
CA ALA A 183 4.40 7.20 1.04
C ALA A 183 3.94 7.34 -0.41
N TRP A 184 3.70 6.23 -1.13
CA TRP A 184 3.18 6.24 -2.49
C TRP A 184 1.83 6.96 -2.60
N VAL A 185 0.94 6.77 -1.62
CA VAL A 185 -0.38 7.42 -1.59
C VAL A 185 -0.24 8.92 -1.35
N TYR A 186 0.64 9.30 -0.42
CA TYR A 186 0.87 10.71 -0.10
C TYR A 186 1.50 11.46 -1.27
N ALA A 187 2.54 10.89 -1.89
CA ALA A 187 3.18 11.47 -3.06
C ALA A 187 2.21 11.57 -4.27
N ALA A 188 1.31 10.59 -4.44
CA ALA A 188 0.29 10.66 -5.47
C ALA A 188 -0.73 11.78 -5.22
N TRP A 189 -1.04 12.05 -3.95
CA TRP A 189 -1.93 13.14 -3.56
C TRP A 189 -1.29 14.53 -3.66
N GLU A 190 0.03 14.63 -3.50
CA GLU A 190 0.75 15.88 -3.74
C GLU A 190 0.62 16.33 -5.20
N ARG A 191 0.53 15.38 -6.13
CA ARG A 191 0.34 15.59 -7.57
C ARG A 191 -1.13 15.61 -8.01
N ARG A 192 -2.06 15.84 -7.07
CA ARG A 192 -3.50 15.66 -7.31
C ARG A 192 -4.11 16.59 -8.38
N ASP A 193 -3.47 17.72 -8.63
CA ASP A 193 -3.92 18.74 -9.58
C ASP A 193 -3.39 18.48 -11.01
N GLU A 194 -2.49 17.51 -11.18
CA GLU A 194 -1.95 17.13 -12.48
C GLU A 194 -2.92 16.18 -13.20
N LEU A 195 -3.65 16.69 -14.19
CA LEU A 195 -4.66 15.94 -14.96
C LEU A 195 -4.16 14.62 -15.56
N GLN A 196 -2.94 14.63 -16.10
CA GLN A 196 -2.35 13.49 -16.80
C GLN A 196 -1.58 12.54 -15.87
N PHE A 197 -1.48 12.88 -14.58
CA PHE A 197 -0.76 12.05 -13.63
C PHE A 197 -1.53 10.77 -13.31
N ARG A 198 -0.81 9.64 -13.33
CA ARG A 198 -1.32 8.33 -12.96
C ARG A 198 -0.35 7.66 -11.98
N ALA A 199 -0.85 7.32 -10.80
CA ALA A 199 -0.09 6.63 -9.77
C ALA A 199 0.31 5.20 -10.20
N THR A 200 -0.42 4.61 -11.16
CA THR A 200 -0.16 3.26 -11.69
C THR A 200 1.00 3.19 -12.68
N THR A 201 1.69 4.31 -12.96
CA THR A 201 2.86 4.29 -13.84
C THR A 201 4.02 3.57 -13.15
N ASP A 202 4.78 2.79 -13.92
CA ASP A 202 5.89 1.99 -13.40
C ASP A 202 6.97 2.87 -12.79
N ASP A 203 7.28 4.01 -13.42
CA ASP A 203 8.30 4.94 -12.93
C ASP A 203 7.94 5.50 -11.55
N PHE A 204 6.72 6.01 -11.38
CA PHE A 204 6.25 6.52 -10.10
C PHE A 204 6.17 5.41 -9.04
N SER A 205 5.63 4.25 -9.41
CA SER A 205 5.49 3.13 -8.46
C SER A 205 6.84 2.59 -8.00
N ARG A 206 7.86 2.58 -8.88
CA ARG A 206 9.21 2.07 -8.58
C ARG A 206 9.89 2.85 -7.45
N GLU A 207 9.74 4.17 -7.40
CA GLU A 207 10.32 5.04 -6.36
C GLU A 207 9.78 4.72 -4.96
N HIS A 208 8.55 4.22 -4.88
CA HIS A 208 7.90 3.89 -3.62
C HIS A 208 7.78 2.40 -3.34
N LYS A 209 8.45 1.53 -4.13
CA LYS A 209 8.46 0.09 -3.87
C LYS A 209 9.03 -0.21 -2.50
N LEU A 210 8.39 -1.16 -1.81
CA LEU A 210 8.91 -1.67 -0.55
C LEU A 210 10.19 -2.46 -0.81
N LYS A 211 11.26 -2.17 -0.06
CA LYS A 211 12.51 -2.92 -0.19
C LYS A 211 12.40 -4.31 0.46
N ALA A 212 13.30 -5.21 0.07
CA ALA A 212 13.24 -6.64 0.40
C ALA A 212 13.32 -6.94 1.91
N PHE A 213 14.04 -6.12 2.69
CA PHE A 213 14.17 -6.28 4.13
C PHE A 213 13.58 -5.12 4.92
N GLU A 214 12.70 -4.33 4.29
CA GLU A 214 12.13 -3.19 4.97
C GLU A 214 11.28 -3.59 6.17
N GLY A 215 11.53 -2.92 7.30
CA GLY A 215 10.91 -3.24 8.59
C GLY A 215 11.49 -4.49 9.25
N GLN A 216 12.54 -5.10 8.70
CA GLN A 216 13.20 -6.27 9.29
C GLN A 216 14.47 -5.88 10.05
N LYS A 217 14.66 -6.52 11.20
CA LYS A 217 15.86 -6.41 12.04
C LYS A 217 16.59 -7.75 12.03
N ILE A 218 17.80 -7.77 11.46
CA ILE A 218 18.49 -9.02 11.13
C ILE A 218 19.84 -9.07 11.84
N CYS A 219 20.06 -10.13 12.59
CA CYS A 219 21.33 -10.47 13.20
C CYS A 219 22.06 -11.52 12.34
N PHE A 220 23.35 -11.34 12.10
CA PHE A 220 24.20 -12.31 11.39
C PHE A 220 25.09 -13.03 12.41
N PHE A 221 25.08 -14.37 12.41
CA PHE A 221 25.79 -15.18 13.39
C PHE A 221 26.68 -16.23 12.75
N GLY A 222 27.92 -16.36 13.22
CA GLY A 222 28.88 -17.37 12.76
C GLY A 222 29.66 -17.01 11.49
N PHE A 223 29.54 -15.79 10.99
CA PHE A 223 30.26 -15.36 9.78
C PHE A 223 31.63 -14.74 10.10
N PRO A 224 32.65 -14.94 9.24
CA PRO A 224 33.90 -14.17 9.28
C PRO A 224 33.66 -12.66 9.20
N ALA A 225 34.54 -11.85 9.81
CA ALA A 225 34.33 -10.40 9.94
C ALA A 225 34.15 -9.67 8.59
N ASP A 226 34.88 -10.09 7.55
CA ASP A 226 34.77 -9.53 6.19
C ASP A 226 33.43 -9.87 5.53
N GLU A 227 32.98 -11.12 5.67
CA GLU A 227 31.68 -11.57 5.15
C GLU A 227 30.52 -10.94 5.91
N HIS A 228 30.63 -10.85 7.24
CA HIS A 228 29.67 -10.20 8.11
C HIS A 228 29.45 -8.73 7.72
N GLN A 229 30.52 -7.95 7.57
CA GLN A 229 30.41 -6.55 7.16
C GLN A 229 29.75 -6.42 5.79
N HIS A 230 30.10 -7.30 4.84
CA HIS A 230 29.47 -7.29 3.53
C HIS A 230 27.95 -7.56 3.60
N MET A 231 27.53 -8.54 4.42
CA MET A 231 26.11 -8.85 4.61
C MET A 231 25.34 -7.68 5.23
N VAL A 232 25.96 -6.96 6.19
CA VAL A 232 25.41 -5.73 6.77
C VAL A 232 25.22 -4.64 5.71
N ASP A 233 26.21 -4.41 4.84
CA ASP A 233 26.10 -3.39 3.78
C ASP A 233 24.97 -3.72 2.78
N VAL A 234 24.82 -5.01 2.45
CA VAL A 234 23.74 -5.50 1.57
C VAL A 234 22.38 -5.34 2.25
N LEU A 235 22.28 -5.66 3.53
CA LEU A 235 21.06 -5.51 4.33
C LEU A 235 20.57 -4.05 4.35
N LEU A 236 21.48 -3.11 4.66
CA LEU A 236 21.19 -1.69 4.71
C LEU A 236 20.73 -1.15 3.35
N SER A 237 21.42 -1.54 2.28
CA SER A 237 21.04 -1.16 0.91
C SER A 237 19.62 -1.64 0.55
N ASN A 238 19.20 -2.77 1.12
CA ASN A 238 17.88 -3.39 0.93
C ASN A 238 16.87 -3.06 2.05
N GLY A 239 17.12 -1.99 2.81
CA GLY A 239 16.16 -1.38 3.73
C GLY A 239 15.97 -2.10 5.06
N GLY A 240 16.78 -3.12 5.33
CA GLY A 240 16.78 -3.76 6.65
C GLY A 240 17.72 -3.08 7.63
N VAL A 241 17.61 -3.47 8.89
CA VAL A 241 18.37 -2.91 10.01
C VAL A 241 19.22 -4.01 10.63
N PRO A 242 20.55 -3.84 10.76
CA PRO A 242 21.37 -4.79 11.50
C PRO A 242 20.98 -4.79 12.97
N ALA A 243 20.92 -5.98 13.57
CA ALA A 243 20.55 -6.17 14.96
C ALA A 243 21.52 -7.13 15.66
N GLU A 244 21.57 -7.03 16.98
CA GLU A 244 22.31 -7.96 17.84
C GLU A 244 21.40 -9.07 18.35
N LEU A 245 21.98 -10.17 18.83
CA LEU A 245 21.23 -11.33 19.33
C LEU A 245 20.34 -11.00 20.54
N ASP A 246 20.74 -9.99 21.31
CA ASP A 246 20.03 -9.49 22.49
C ASP A 246 19.02 -8.36 22.19
N ASP A 247 18.88 -7.95 20.93
CA ASP A 247 17.86 -6.97 20.53
C ASP A 247 16.46 -7.62 20.65
N PRO A 248 15.57 -7.11 21.54
CA PRO A 248 14.22 -7.64 21.68
C PRO A 248 13.34 -7.47 20.44
N GLU A 249 13.74 -6.62 19.50
CA GLU A 249 13.05 -6.40 18.23
C GLU A 249 13.71 -7.13 17.05
N CYS A 250 14.75 -7.96 17.30
CA CYS A 250 15.35 -8.80 16.28
C CYS A 250 14.29 -9.72 15.66
N SER A 251 14.05 -9.60 14.35
CA SER A 251 13.07 -10.43 13.65
C SER A 251 13.69 -11.70 13.09
N HIS A 252 14.96 -11.65 12.68
CA HIS A 252 15.66 -12.78 12.06
C HIS A 252 17.10 -12.91 12.57
N VAL A 253 17.53 -14.14 12.82
CA VAL A 253 18.94 -14.50 12.98
C VAL A 253 19.34 -15.35 11.79
N VAL A 254 20.26 -14.86 10.99
CA VAL A 254 20.85 -15.59 9.86
C VAL A 254 22.15 -16.21 10.33
N VAL A 255 22.29 -17.51 10.11
CA VAL A 255 23.39 -18.34 10.63
C VAL A 255 24.23 -18.89 9.48
N ASP A 256 25.56 -18.91 9.66
CA ASP A 256 26.44 -19.75 8.85
C ASP A 256 26.38 -21.20 9.34
N GLU A 257 25.69 -22.04 8.56
CA GLU A 257 25.47 -23.46 8.87
C GLU A 257 26.76 -24.31 8.89
N HIS A 258 27.88 -23.80 8.38
CA HIS A 258 29.16 -24.52 8.35
C HIS A 258 30.03 -24.27 9.58
N THR A 259 29.87 -23.13 10.22
CA THR A 259 30.66 -22.73 11.41
C THR A 259 29.88 -22.91 12.70
N THR A 260 28.55 -22.82 12.63
CA THR A 260 27.68 -22.83 13.80
C THR A 260 27.16 -24.23 14.09
N GLN A 261 27.53 -24.77 15.25
CA GLN A 261 27.16 -26.14 15.66
C GLN A 261 25.91 -26.20 16.56
N ALA A 262 25.57 -25.07 17.20
CA ALA A 262 24.45 -24.98 18.13
C ALA A 262 23.51 -23.85 17.73
N LYS A 263 22.21 -24.04 18.01
CA LYS A 263 21.19 -23.05 17.72
C LYS A 263 21.41 -21.80 18.60
N PRO A 264 21.53 -20.59 18.02
CA PRO A 264 21.63 -19.38 18.82
C PRO A 264 20.33 -19.12 19.59
N GLU A 265 20.46 -18.42 20.73
CA GLU A 265 19.34 -18.11 21.63
C GLU A 265 19.04 -16.60 21.58
N PRO A 266 18.19 -16.14 20.64
CA PRO A 266 17.79 -14.74 20.59
C PRO A 266 16.91 -14.39 21.78
N LYS A 267 17.00 -13.12 22.23
CA LYS A 267 16.14 -12.62 23.32
C LYS A 267 14.65 -12.64 22.96
N ASN A 268 14.33 -12.43 21.69
CA ASN A 268 12.97 -12.51 21.18
C ASN A 268 12.64 -13.96 20.74
N HIS A 269 11.65 -14.56 21.40
CA HIS A 269 11.25 -15.94 21.15
C HIS A 269 10.49 -16.14 19.83
N ARG A 270 10.08 -15.04 19.18
CA ARG A 270 9.45 -15.05 17.85
C ARG A 270 10.44 -14.86 16.70
N THR A 271 11.73 -14.73 17.01
CA THR A 271 12.78 -14.57 16.00
C THR A 271 12.95 -15.84 15.20
N HIS A 272 12.94 -15.71 13.88
CA HIS A 272 13.25 -16.82 12.98
C HIS A 272 14.77 -17.05 12.94
N ILE A 273 15.20 -18.29 13.08
CA ILE A 273 16.62 -18.68 13.00
C ILE A 273 16.83 -19.44 11.72
N LEU A 274 17.54 -18.83 10.78
CA LEU A 274 17.55 -19.20 9.37
C LEU A 274 18.97 -19.45 8.86
N LYS A 275 19.09 -20.31 7.86
CA LYS A 275 20.34 -20.51 7.11
C LYS A 275 20.70 -19.29 6.28
N SER A 276 21.99 -19.17 5.94
CA SER A 276 22.52 -18.10 5.09
C SER A 276 21.82 -17.96 3.73
N ASP A 277 21.33 -19.07 3.16
CA ASP A 277 20.65 -19.09 1.86
C ASP A 277 19.35 -18.25 1.82
N TRP A 278 18.61 -18.13 2.93
CA TRP A 278 17.38 -17.32 2.99
C TRP A 278 17.65 -15.86 2.66
N PHE A 279 18.73 -15.31 3.22
CA PHE A 279 19.11 -13.92 3.02
C PHE A 279 19.41 -13.65 1.55
N TRP A 280 20.23 -14.49 0.92
CA TRP A 280 20.62 -14.33 -0.48
C TRP A 280 19.46 -14.60 -1.44
N TYR A 281 18.62 -15.59 -1.16
CA TYR A 281 17.43 -15.87 -1.95
C TYR A 281 16.45 -14.70 -1.88
N THR A 282 16.27 -14.10 -0.71
CA THR A 282 15.43 -12.91 -0.52
C THR A 282 15.96 -11.72 -1.30
N ILE A 283 17.27 -11.48 -1.32
CA ILE A 283 17.87 -10.43 -2.17
C ILE A 283 17.60 -10.70 -3.65
N GLN A 284 17.75 -11.94 -4.11
CA GLN A 284 17.63 -12.28 -5.53
C GLN A 284 16.18 -12.23 -6.02
N ASN A 285 15.24 -12.75 -5.24
CA ASN A 285 13.84 -12.93 -5.66
C ASN A 285 12.90 -11.88 -5.03
N GLY A 286 13.43 -11.07 -4.12
CA GLY A 286 12.71 -10.07 -3.34
C GLY A 286 11.77 -10.64 -2.26
N TYR A 287 11.81 -11.96 -2.00
CA TYR A 287 11.14 -12.64 -0.89
C TYR A 287 11.62 -14.10 -0.79
N ALA A 288 11.72 -14.62 0.43
CA ALA A 288 11.87 -16.04 0.74
C ALA A 288 10.99 -16.37 1.95
N ASP A 289 10.25 -17.48 1.88
CA ASP A 289 9.48 -17.97 3.02
C ASP A 289 10.45 -18.47 4.09
N GLU A 290 10.32 -17.96 5.32
CA GLU A 290 11.20 -18.30 6.44
C GLU A 290 11.15 -19.80 6.78
N MET A 291 9.99 -20.45 6.56
CA MET A 291 9.80 -21.86 6.92
C MET A 291 10.66 -22.82 6.10
N ASP A 292 11.01 -22.43 4.87
CA ASP A 292 11.84 -23.26 3.97
C ASP A 292 13.34 -23.25 4.35
N TYR A 293 13.75 -22.37 5.27
CA TYR A 293 15.16 -22.12 5.57
C TYR A 293 15.50 -22.20 7.06
N LEU A 294 14.63 -22.78 7.88
CA LEU A 294 14.86 -22.94 9.32
C LEU A 294 16.16 -23.71 9.59
N PHE A 295 16.99 -23.14 10.48
CA PHE A 295 18.25 -23.78 10.89
C PHE A 295 18.02 -25.01 11.77
N GLY A 296 16.89 -25.07 12.50
CA GLY A 296 16.52 -26.23 13.30
C GLY A 296 16.40 -27.51 12.46
N ASP A 297 15.70 -27.44 11.34
CA ASP A 297 15.50 -28.56 10.43
C ASP A 297 16.82 -29.08 9.86
N TYR A 298 17.80 -28.19 9.65
CA TYR A 298 19.16 -28.57 9.27
C TYR A 298 19.84 -29.36 10.39
N LEU A 299 19.78 -28.89 11.64
CA LEU A 299 20.36 -29.60 12.80
C LEU A 299 19.71 -30.99 13.00
N ASP A 300 18.41 -31.10 12.81
CA ASP A 300 17.70 -32.38 12.91
C ASP A 300 18.09 -33.33 11.76
N SER A 301 18.27 -32.80 10.54
CA SER A 301 18.72 -33.60 9.41
C SER A 301 20.12 -34.18 9.62
N ILE A 302 21.08 -33.39 10.13
CA ILE A 302 22.45 -33.87 10.37
C ILE A 302 22.51 -34.87 11.54
N ALA A 303 21.60 -34.77 12.51
CA ALA A 303 21.50 -35.70 13.64
C ALA A 303 20.89 -37.05 13.22
N ASN A 304 19.95 -37.04 12.26
CA ASN A 304 19.21 -38.23 11.83
C ASN A 304 19.82 -38.95 10.61
N THR A 305 20.87 -38.40 9.97
CA THR A 305 21.52 -39.03 8.81
C THR A 305 22.81 -39.76 9.21
N PRO A 306 22.95 -41.08 8.92
CA PRO A 306 24.21 -41.80 9.13
C PRO A 306 25.35 -41.18 8.31
N ASN A 307 26.56 -41.15 8.87
CA ASN A 307 27.75 -40.46 8.32
C ASN A 307 28.13 -40.84 6.87
N THR A 308 27.55 -41.87 6.27
CA THR A 308 27.91 -42.42 4.96
C THR A 308 27.15 -41.83 3.76
N ASP A 309 26.03 -41.11 3.98
CA ASP A 309 25.17 -40.59 2.89
C ASP A 309 25.00 -39.07 2.90
N ARG A 310 26.00 -38.32 3.40
CA ARG A 310 26.03 -36.85 3.27
C ARG A 310 26.31 -36.43 1.83
N ARG A 311 25.33 -36.58 0.93
CA ARG A 311 25.27 -35.90 -0.37
C ARG A 311 24.32 -34.71 -0.28
N ASP A 312 24.78 -33.59 -0.83
CA ASP A 312 24.10 -32.31 -0.98
C ASP A 312 22.74 -32.44 -1.70
N SER A 313 21.71 -32.87 -0.99
CA SER A 313 20.33 -32.89 -1.49
C SER A 313 19.45 -31.94 -0.69
N LEU A 314 19.74 -30.64 -0.81
CA LEU A 314 18.75 -29.56 -0.66
C LEU A 314 18.88 -28.61 -1.86
N PRO A 315 17.80 -27.94 -2.30
CA PRO A 315 17.79 -27.19 -3.54
C PRO A 315 18.66 -25.93 -3.41
N ILE A 316 19.68 -25.82 -4.26
CA ILE A 316 20.48 -24.61 -4.54
C ILE A 316 21.13 -23.98 -3.29
N SER A 317 22.11 -24.67 -2.71
CA SER A 317 23.10 -23.99 -1.85
C SER A 317 23.88 -22.98 -2.69
N PHE A 318 23.91 -21.71 -2.28
CA PHE A 318 24.70 -20.69 -2.97
C PHE A 318 26.16 -20.79 -2.56
N ASN A 319 26.97 -21.54 -3.32
CA ASN A 319 28.41 -21.61 -3.07
C ASN A 319 29.08 -20.22 -3.04
N LYS A 320 30.10 -20.05 -2.18
CA LYS A 320 30.86 -18.80 -1.92
C LYS A 320 31.30 -18.04 -3.17
N ARG A 321 31.65 -18.76 -4.24
CA ARG A 321 32.06 -18.20 -5.55
C ARG A 321 30.90 -17.55 -6.33
N LYS A 322 29.68 -18.06 -6.15
CA LYS A 322 28.43 -17.51 -6.72
C LYS A 322 28.01 -16.27 -5.95
N ARG A 323 28.08 -16.28 -4.61
CA ARG A 323 27.85 -15.11 -3.73
C ARG A 323 28.73 -13.91 -4.11
N LYS A 324 30.05 -14.13 -4.28
CA LYS A 324 31.02 -13.07 -4.67
C LYS A 324 30.80 -12.48 -6.08
N ARG A 325 30.38 -13.30 -7.05
CA ARG A 325 30.04 -12.82 -8.41
C ARG A 325 28.72 -12.06 -8.46
N PHE A 326 27.78 -12.38 -7.57
CA PHE A 326 26.48 -11.69 -7.48
C PHE A 326 26.60 -10.31 -6.81
N SER A 327 27.41 -10.20 -5.75
CA SER A 327 27.76 -8.92 -5.12
C SER A 327 28.25 -7.86 -6.13
N GLN A 328 29.07 -8.29 -7.09
CA GLN A 328 29.58 -7.42 -8.15
C GLN A 328 28.52 -6.97 -9.17
N ARG A 329 27.38 -7.67 -9.31
CA ARG A 329 26.30 -7.27 -10.24
C ARG A 329 25.35 -6.25 -9.62
N ILE A 330 25.05 -6.37 -8.33
CA ILE A 330 24.11 -5.47 -7.63
C ILE A 330 24.66 -4.03 -7.55
N GLN A 331 25.99 -3.85 -7.55
CA GLN A 331 26.61 -2.52 -7.63
C GLN A 331 26.33 -1.76 -8.95
N PHE A 332 25.87 -2.44 -10.01
CA PHE A 332 25.65 -1.82 -11.33
C PHE A 332 24.18 -1.65 -11.72
N GLU A 333 23.22 -2.16 -10.94
CA GLU A 333 21.77 -2.08 -11.22
C GLU A 333 20.96 -1.37 -10.11
N GLY A 334 21.65 -0.60 -9.26
CA GLY A 334 21.02 0.22 -8.22
C GLY A 334 20.36 1.49 -8.74
#